data_AF-A0AA93ALI9-F1
#
_entry.id   AF-A0AA93ALI9-F1
#
_cell.length_a   1.000
_cell.length_b   1.000
_cell.length_c   1.000
_cell.angle_alpha   90.00
_cell.angle_beta   90.00
_cell.angle_gamma   90.00
#
_symmetry.space_group_name_H-M   'P 1'
#
loop_
_entity.id
_entity.type
_entity.pdbx_description
1 polymer ?
#
loop_
_entity_poly.entity_id
_entity_poly.type
_entity_poly.pdbx_seq_one_letter_code
_entity_poly.pdbx_strand_id
1 'polypeptide(L)'
;MYSPDELRKKLSRQWDNAKLRTERLLPPSNWPLCLPIGKPSARLFAEQTQCILQHVQLWRQVEVGHVDWEDVSYRASDTPVSMPLRWILNSPSEWIKAASDPVVSREFRLLEGIIEHVDPIFHPLLVGHRSLWRHKDPQDIISAARLACQLTPGCAKGLPLRLLSGQGVDTKFIENNISLLTRLLDVRFSGEASEQGLTTFLGAFDESSHWVLVVPLSPGLLPFKKCRVTTAELAETILTASRVLVIENEQCLHQLPVLSDTIAILGCGLDVQWLSSSVLDEKHVAYWGDMDSWGLLMLARARCCRPTIDAILMNRELFDRYAIHSAVPEPIKAQEAIPDGLINEEADFYRYLTSSPCGRLEQEFLPARVVEESLKAWL
;
A
#
# COMPACT_ATOMS: atom_id res chain seq x y z
N MET A 1 42.66 -15.30 -2.06
CA MET A 1 42.82 -14.29 -0.99
C MET A 1 42.04 -13.08 -1.43
N TYR A 2 41.32 -12.42 -0.54
CA TYR A 2 40.56 -11.22 -0.86
C TYR A 2 41.45 -9.99 -0.69
N SER A 3 41.57 -9.18 -1.73
CA SER A 3 42.16 -7.85 -1.66
C SER A 3 41.36 -6.93 -0.75
N PRO A 4 41.97 -5.84 -0.23
CA PRO A 4 41.23 -4.81 0.50
C PRO A 4 40.00 -4.35 -0.28
N ASP A 5 40.15 -4.01 -1.57
CA ASP A 5 39.06 -3.48 -2.40
C ASP A 5 37.89 -4.46 -2.60
N GLU A 6 38.15 -5.76 -2.69
CA GLU A 6 37.10 -6.78 -2.74
C GLU A 6 36.29 -6.80 -1.44
N LEU A 7 36.97 -6.71 -0.29
CA LEU A 7 36.30 -6.64 1.01
C LEU A 7 35.59 -5.29 1.21
N ARG A 8 36.14 -4.17 0.73
CA ARG A 8 35.45 -2.85 0.74
C ARG A 8 34.14 -2.91 -0.05
N LYS A 9 34.17 -3.44 -1.28
CA LYS A 9 32.96 -3.63 -2.12
C LYS A 9 31.94 -4.54 -1.45
N LYS A 10 32.40 -5.61 -0.78
CA LYS A 10 31.53 -6.49 0.01
C LYS A 10 30.88 -5.74 1.16
N LEU A 11 31.64 -4.92 1.90
CA LEU A 11 31.12 -4.10 3.00
C LEU A 11 30.09 -3.07 2.54
N SER A 12 30.32 -2.41 1.39
CA SER A 12 29.35 -1.50 0.77
C SER A 12 28.04 -2.24 0.41
N ARG A 13 28.12 -3.39 -0.28
CA ARG A 13 26.93 -4.20 -0.62
C ARG A 13 26.14 -4.70 0.60
N GLN A 14 26.82 -4.91 1.73
CA GLN A 14 26.16 -5.33 2.97
C GLN A 14 25.25 -4.23 3.54
N TRP A 15 25.52 -2.96 3.23
CA TRP A 15 24.66 -1.83 3.62
C TRP A 15 23.28 -1.92 2.94
N ASP A 16 23.24 -2.31 1.66
CA ASP A 16 22.00 -2.46 0.89
C ASP A 16 21.11 -3.60 1.42
N ASN A 17 21.69 -4.58 2.12
CA ASN A 17 20.96 -5.71 2.68
C ASN A 17 20.33 -5.34 4.03
N ALA A 18 18.99 -5.25 4.07
CA ALA A 18 18.24 -4.88 5.26
C ALA A 18 18.56 -5.75 6.48
N LYS A 19 18.62 -7.09 6.31
CA LYS A 19 18.90 -8.03 7.40
C LYS A 19 20.29 -7.79 7.99
N LEU A 20 21.32 -7.72 7.15
CA LEU A 20 22.70 -7.50 7.61
C LEU A 20 22.90 -6.13 8.26
N ARG A 21 22.22 -5.09 7.75
CA ARG A 21 22.26 -3.74 8.33
C ARG A 21 21.63 -3.71 9.72
N THR A 22 20.46 -4.33 9.89
CA THR A 22 19.80 -4.49 11.19
C THR A 22 20.66 -5.28 12.17
N GLU A 23 21.20 -6.43 11.75
CA GLU A 23 22.08 -7.25 12.58
C GLU A 23 23.35 -6.51 13.01
N ARG A 24 23.86 -5.57 12.23
CA ARG A 24 25.12 -4.88 12.55
C ARG A 24 24.95 -3.58 13.32
N LEU A 25 23.80 -2.94 13.19
CA LEU A 25 23.58 -1.62 13.78
C LEU A 25 22.78 -1.67 15.09
N LEU A 26 21.95 -2.69 15.32
CA LEU A 26 21.12 -2.76 16.55
C LEU A 26 21.82 -3.47 17.72
N PRO A 27 22.31 -4.73 17.58
CA PRO A 27 22.89 -5.46 18.69
C PRO A 27 24.40 -5.14 18.81
N PRO A 28 24.86 -4.61 19.96
CA PRO A 28 26.29 -4.36 20.16
C PRO A 28 27.14 -5.64 20.13
N SER A 29 26.54 -6.80 20.46
CA SER A 29 27.19 -8.11 20.51
C SER A 29 27.71 -8.62 19.16
N ASN A 30 27.31 -7.98 18.05
CA ASN A 30 27.72 -8.40 16.71
C ASN A 30 29.06 -7.77 16.27
N TRP A 31 29.72 -7.05 17.18
CA TRP A 31 31.06 -6.51 17.03
C TRP A 31 32.06 -7.25 17.95
N PRO A 32 33.31 -7.49 17.52
CA PRO A 32 33.89 -7.02 16.27
C PRO A 32 33.52 -7.87 15.05
N LEU A 33 33.45 -7.25 13.88
CA LEU A 33 33.26 -7.91 12.59
C LEU A 33 34.60 -8.42 12.07
N CYS A 34 34.72 -9.75 11.97
CA CYS A 34 35.92 -10.43 11.45
C CYS A 34 35.72 -10.87 10.00
N LEU A 35 36.45 -10.26 9.07
CA LEU A 35 36.44 -10.61 7.65
C LEU A 35 37.66 -11.47 7.31
N PRO A 36 37.47 -12.71 6.80
CA PRO A 36 38.60 -13.53 6.39
C PRO A 36 39.24 -12.97 5.10
N ILE A 37 40.54 -12.71 5.14
CA ILE A 37 41.36 -12.31 3.98
C ILE A 37 41.76 -13.56 3.18
N GLY A 38 42.02 -14.65 3.90
CA GLY A 38 42.36 -15.96 3.35
C GLY A 38 43.87 -16.14 3.19
N LYS A 39 44.33 -17.36 3.43
CA LYS A 39 45.75 -17.75 3.40
C LYS A 39 46.11 -18.36 2.04
N PRO A 40 47.22 -17.97 1.38
CA PRO A 40 47.63 -18.62 0.14
C PRO A 40 48.23 -20.00 0.43
N SER A 41 47.98 -20.94 -0.47
CA SER A 41 48.59 -22.27 -0.42
C SER A 41 50.09 -22.19 -0.70
N ALA A 42 50.85 -23.16 -0.22
CA ALA A 42 52.30 -23.22 -0.46
C ALA A 42 52.67 -23.27 -1.95
N ARG A 43 51.82 -23.89 -2.77
CA ARG A 43 51.97 -23.94 -4.23
C ARG A 43 51.78 -22.56 -4.87
N LEU A 44 50.71 -21.84 -4.48
CA LEU A 44 50.45 -20.49 -4.99
C LEU A 44 51.57 -19.53 -4.59
N PHE A 45 52.16 -19.72 -3.40
CA PHE A 45 53.29 -18.92 -2.94
C PHE A 45 54.56 -19.12 -3.79
N ALA A 46 54.86 -20.36 -4.17
CA ALA A 46 56.01 -20.67 -5.02
C ALA A 46 55.82 -20.20 -6.48
N GLU A 47 54.59 -20.25 -7.02
CA GLU A 47 54.31 -19.90 -8.41
C GLU A 47 54.09 -18.39 -8.63
N GLN A 48 53.63 -17.64 -7.61
CA GLN A 48 53.19 -16.24 -7.76
C GLN A 48 53.67 -15.32 -6.61
N THR A 49 54.93 -15.44 -6.19
CA THR A 49 55.47 -14.72 -5.03
C THR A 49 55.30 -13.19 -5.11
N GLN A 50 55.54 -12.58 -6.27
CA GLN A 50 55.44 -11.12 -6.44
C GLN A 50 54.00 -10.61 -6.22
N CYS A 51 53.00 -11.32 -6.71
CA CYS A 51 51.59 -10.97 -6.50
C CYS A 51 51.20 -11.03 -5.02
N ILE A 52 51.75 -11.99 -4.26
CA ILE A 52 51.50 -12.13 -2.83
C ILE A 52 52.18 -11.01 -2.03
N LEU A 53 53.41 -10.64 -2.37
CA LEU A 53 54.09 -9.52 -1.73
C LEU A 53 53.35 -8.19 -1.99
N GLN A 54 52.85 -7.97 -3.21
CA GLN A 54 51.99 -6.83 -3.52
C GLN A 54 50.69 -6.87 -2.69
N HIS A 55 50.05 -8.03 -2.60
CA HIS A 55 48.86 -8.22 -1.77
C HIS A 55 49.10 -7.87 -0.29
N VAL A 56 50.22 -8.32 0.27
CA VAL A 56 50.64 -7.99 1.64
C VAL A 56 50.85 -6.48 1.80
N GLN A 57 51.51 -5.82 0.84
CA GLN A 57 51.73 -4.38 0.88
C GLN A 57 50.41 -3.59 0.85
N LEU A 58 49.43 -4.02 0.04
CA LEU A 58 48.10 -3.40 0.03
C LEU A 58 47.42 -3.49 1.39
N TRP A 59 47.56 -4.62 2.10
CA TRP A 59 47.02 -4.80 3.45
C TRP A 59 47.74 -3.98 4.53
N ARG A 60 49.04 -3.70 4.36
CA ARG A 60 49.79 -2.80 5.28
C ARG A 60 49.37 -1.33 5.16
N GLN A 61 48.82 -0.94 4.02
CA GLN A 61 48.31 0.41 3.78
C GLN A 61 46.89 0.62 4.32
N VAL A 62 46.23 -0.41 4.85
CA VAL A 62 44.89 -0.30 5.43
C VAL A 62 44.98 0.35 6.81
N GLU A 63 44.44 1.57 6.93
CA GLU A 63 44.43 2.33 8.18
C GLU A 63 43.16 2.14 9.02
N VAL A 64 42.07 1.65 8.40
CA VAL A 64 40.77 1.50 9.07
C VAL A 64 40.64 0.11 9.68
N GLY A 65 40.36 0.06 10.98
CA GLY A 65 40.25 -1.18 11.74
C GLY A 65 41.60 -1.81 12.02
N HIS A 66 41.59 -3.11 12.35
CA HIS A 66 42.79 -3.87 12.68
C HIS A 66 42.97 -5.05 11.73
N VAL A 67 44.15 -5.22 11.16
CA VAL A 67 44.51 -6.41 10.38
C VAL A 67 45.29 -7.34 11.28
N ASP A 68 44.80 -8.57 11.42
CA ASP A 68 45.44 -9.64 12.19
C ASP A 68 46.48 -10.35 11.32
N TRP A 69 47.72 -10.41 11.83
CA TRP A 69 48.89 -10.91 11.11
C TRP A 69 49.45 -12.14 11.79
N GLU A 70 49.82 -13.15 11.00
CA GLU A 70 50.46 -14.37 11.49
C GLU A 70 51.69 -14.68 10.64
N ASP A 71 52.78 -15.10 11.28
CA ASP A 71 53.98 -15.54 10.59
C ASP A 71 53.81 -16.95 10.04
N VAL A 72 53.90 -17.07 8.71
CA VAL A 72 53.70 -18.34 8.00
C VAL A 72 54.99 -18.77 7.32
N SER A 73 55.45 -19.97 7.67
CA SER A 73 56.60 -20.59 7.02
C SER A 73 56.21 -21.26 5.71
N TYR A 74 56.82 -20.82 4.61
CA TYR A 74 56.68 -21.43 3.28
C TYR A 74 57.99 -22.12 2.92
N ARG A 75 57.95 -23.34 2.35
CA ARG A 75 59.16 -24.07 1.92
C ARG A 75 59.99 -23.31 0.87
N ALA A 76 59.38 -22.36 0.16
CA ALA A 76 60.01 -21.52 -0.85
C ALA A 76 60.60 -20.21 -0.27
N SER A 77 60.62 -20.04 1.06
CA SER A 77 61.16 -18.87 1.76
C SER A 77 62.02 -19.31 2.94
N ASP A 78 63.21 -18.73 3.10
CA ASP A 78 64.13 -19.05 4.20
C ASP A 78 63.69 -18.45 5.55
N THR A 79 62.82 -17.44 5.52
CA THR A 79 62.24 -16.80 6.72
C THR A 79 60.71 -16.88 6.70
N PRO A 80 60.04 -16.97 7.87
CA PRO A 80 58.59 -16.82 7.96
C PRO A 80 58.11 -15.50 7.34
N VAL A 81 57.01 -15.54 6.61
CA VAL A 81 56.40 -14.36 6.01
C VAL A 81 55.18 -13.97 6.83
N SER A 82 55.13 -12.72 7.29
CA SER A 82 53.99 -12.18 8.03
C SER A 82 52.81 -11.95 7.08
N MET A 83 51.74 -12.74 7.26
CA MET A 83 50.59 -12.81 6.36
C MET A 83 49.33 -12.22 7.01
N PRO A 84 48.53 -11.42 6.27
CA PRO A 84 47.29 -10.87 6.78
C PRO A 84 46.20 -11.95 6.69
N LEU A 85 45.64 -12.36 7.83
CA LEU A 85 44.65 -13.44 7.87
C LEU A 85 43.23 -12.92 7.97
N ARG A 86 43.02 -11.89 8.79
CA ARG A 86 41.69 -11.36 9.10
C ARG A 86 41.73 -9.84 9.14
N TRP A 87 40.65 -9.22 8.70
CA TRP A 87 40.40 -7.80 8.89
C TRP A 87 39.28 -7.63 9.90
N ILE A 88 39.58 -6.99 11.01
CA ILE A 88 38.74 -6.84 12.20
C ILE A 88 38.29 -5.39 12.28
N LEU A 89 36.97 -5.19 12.30
CA LEU A 89 36.34 -3.87 12.49
C LEU A 89 35.60 -3.91 13.81
N ASN A 90 35.80 -2.93 14.68
CA ASN A 90 35.31 -2.92 16.06
C ASN A 90 34.01 -2.13 16.24
N SER A 91 33.60 -1.35 15.23
CA SER A 91 32.41 -0.51 15.32
C SER A 91 31.71 -0.32 13.98
N PRO A 92 30.42 0.07 13.99
CA PRO A 92 29.71 0.51 12.80
C PRO A 92 30.46 1.61 12.04
N SER A 93 31.01 2.60 12.75
CA SER A 93 31.76 3.70 12.13
C SER A 93 33.01 3.22 11.39
N GLU A 94 33.71 2.19 11.90
CA GLU A 94 34.80 1.55 11.19
C GLU A 94 34.33 0.79 9.96
N TRP A 95 33.19 0.09 10.01
CA TRP A 95 32.59 -0.55 8.83
C TRP A 95 32.27 0.43 7.71
N ILE A 96 31.68 1.57 8.03
CA ILE A 96 31.31 2.59 7.04
C ILE A 96 32.56 3.23 6.44
N LYS A 97 33.56 3.58 7.27
CA LYS A 97 34.86 4.08 6.79
C LYS A 97 35.58 3.04 5.91
N ALA A 98 35.57 1.77 6.34
CA ALA A 98 36.19 0.66 5.64
C ALA A 98 35.52 0.39 4.28
N ALA A 99 34.20 0.55 4.15
CA ALA A 99 33.51 0.44 2.86
C ALA A 99 33.99 1.48 1.85
N SER A 100 34.48 2.64 2.32
CA SER A 100 35.00 3.75 1.49
C SER A 100 34.03 4.19 0.38
N ASP A 101 32.73 4.09 0.65
CA ASP A 101 31.66 4.44 -0.26
C ASP A 101 30.98 5.74 0.20
N PRO A 102 30.99 6.82 -0.62
CA PRO A 102 30.44 8.11 -0.23
C PRO A 102 28.92 8.08 -0.04
N VAL A 103 28.20 7.20 -0.74
CA VAL A 103 26.75 7.05 -0.60
C VAL A 103 26.43 6.42 0.75
N VAL A 104 27.10 5.31 1.07
CA VAL A 104 26.95 4.61 2.37
C VAL A 104 27.33 5.54 3.53
N SER A 105 28.41 6.30 3.39
CA SER A 105 28.86 7.26 4.41
C SER A 105 27.85 8.39 4.66
N ARG A 106 27.21 8.90 3.60
CA ARG A 106 26.16 9.92 3.71
C ARG A 106 24.90 9.35 4.35
N GLU A 107 24.45 8.18 3.90
CA GLU A 107 23.27 7.50 4.44
C GLU A 107 23.43 7.14 5.91
N PHE A 108 24.61 6.67 6.32
CA PHE A 108 24.90 6.38 7.72
C PHE A 108 24.83 7.64 8.61
N ARG A 109 25.44 8.75 8.19
CA ARG A 109 25.35 10.03 8.94
C ARG A 109 23.92 10.55 9.05
N LEU A 110 23.14 10.41 7.99
CA LEU A 110 21.74 10.83 7.99
C LEU A 110 20.91 9.96 8.94
N LEU A 111 21.14 8.64 8.92
CA LEU A 111 20.49 7.71 9.84
C LEU A 111 20.88 7.98 11.31
N GLU A 112 22.15 8.25 11.58
CA GLU A 112 22.66 8.62 12.91
C GLU A 112 21.95 9.87 13.46
N GLY A 113 21.86 10.93 12.66
CA GLY A 113 21.17 12.16 13.06
C GLY A 113 19.65 11.98 13.27
N ILE A 114 19.02 11.02 12.60
CA ILE A 114 17.60 10.69 12.85
C ILE A 114 17.47 9.89 14.15
N ILE A 115 18.26 8.82 14.29
CA ILE A 115 18.18 7.89 15.43
C ILE A 115 18.45 8.59 16.76
N GLU A 116 19.33 9.60 16.80
CA GLU A 116 19.62 10.41 17.99
C GLU A 116 18.38 11.17 18.52
N HIS A 117 17.42 11.48 17.65
CA HIS A 117 16.26 12.30 17.98
C HIS A 117 14.93 11.55 17.95
N VAL A 118 14.97 10.24 17.73
CA VAL A 118 13.81 9.35 17.58
C VAL A 118 13.82 8.30 18.68
N ASP A 119 12.63 7.97 19.20
CA ASP A 119 12.45 6.95 20.23
C ASP A 119 13.05 5.59 19.80
N PRO A 120 13.81 4.89 20.69
CA PRO A 120 14.41 3.59 20.40
C PRO A 120 13.47 2.53 19.85
N ILE A 121 12.17 2.61 20.14
CA ILE A 121 11.18 1.66 19.62
C ILE A 121 11.15 1.64 18.08
N PHE A 122 11.45 2.76 17.41
CA PHE A 122 11.41 2.87 15.96
C PHE A 122 12.74 2.56 15.26
N HIS A 123 13.84 2.43 16.02
CA HIS A 123 15.17 2.18 15.45
C HIS A 123 15.19 0.92 14.56
N PRO A 124 14.57 -0.22 14.93
CA PRO A 124 14.56 -1.40 14.07
C PRO A 124 13.87 -1.18 12.72
N LEU A 125 12.77 -0.41 12.71
CA LEU A 125 12.05 -0.07 11.48
C LEU A 125 12.91 0.81 10.57
N LEU A 126 13.49 1.88 11.12
CA LEU A 126 14.30 2.84 10.35
C LEU A 126 15.59 2.19 9.83
N VAL A 127 16.26 1.40 10.66
CA VAL A 127 17.46 0.64 10.27
C VAL A 127 17.10 -0.40 9.20
N GLY A 128 15.99 -1.12 9.33
CA GLY A 128 15.57 -2.13 8.35
C GLY A 128 15.16 -1.53 7.01
N HIS A 129 14.43 -0.41 7.00
CA HIS A 129 13.75 0.11 5.82
C HIS A 129 14.28 1.47 5.36
N ARG A 130 15.38 1.46 4.60
CA ARG A 130 16.03 2.69 4.09
C ARG A 130 15.13 3.59 3.24
N SER A 131 14.15 3.02 2.54
CA SER A 131 13.24 3.76 1.67
C SER A 131 12.37 4.76 2.45
N LEU A 132 12.17 4.54 3.75
CA LEU A 132 11.38 5.41 4.60
C LEU A 132 12.04 6.77 4.85
N TRP A 133 13.36 6.87 4.71
CA TRP A 133 14.11 8.08 5.08
C TRP A 133 15.11 8.58 4.03
N ARG A 134 15.58 7.74 3.11
CA ARG A 134 16.66 8.07 2.16
C ARG A 134 16.38 9.31 1.28
N HIS A 135 15.11 9.53 0.95
CA HIS A 135 14.68 10.59 0.03
C HIS A 135 13.80 11.65 0.71
N LYS A 136 13.81 11.68 2.05
CA LYS A 136 13.03 12.61 2.86
C LYS A 136 13.95 13.52 3.66
N ASP A 137 13.42 14.66 4.09
CA ASP A 137 14.11 15.52 5.04
C ASP A 137 14.23 14.78 6.39
N PRO A 138 15.44 14.71 7.00
CA PRO A 138 15.62 14.17 8.34
C PRO A 138 14.65 14.75 9.37
N GLN A 139 14.36 16.05 9.28
CA GLN A 139 13.45 16.74 10.19
C GLN A 139 12.02 16.23 10.05
N ASP A 140 11.57 15.89 8.84
CA ASP A 140 10.25 15.30 8.63
C ASP A 140 10.14 13.93 9.28
N ILE A 141 11.18 13.10 9.21
CA ILE A 141 11.16 11.76 9.81
C ILE A 141 11.14 11.86 11.34
N ILE A 142 11.93 12.78 11.90
CA ILE A 142 11.95 13.05 13.34
C ILE A 142 10.59 13.57 13.81
N SER A 143 10.00 14.53 13.08
CA SER A 143 8.67 15.05 13.37
C SER A 143 7.58 13.98 13.26
N ALA A 144 7.65 13.11 12.25
CA ALA A 144 6.71 12.00 12.07
C ALA A 144 6.81 10.99 13.22
N ALA A 145 8.02 10.65 13.66
CA ALA A 145 8.21 9.76 14.81
C ALA A 145 7.70 10.37 16.12
N ARG A 146 7.97 11.66 16.35
CA ARG A 146 7.44 12.39 17.53
C ARG A 146 5.91 12.44 17.52
N LEU A 147 5.31 12.75 16.37
CA LEU A 147 3.86 12.72 16.20
C LEU A 147 3.33 11.31 16.43
N ALA A 148 3.96 10.29 15.86
CA ALA A 148 3.57 8.90 16.02
C ALA A 148 3.64 8.42 17.48
N CYS A 149 4.49 8.98 18.36
CA CYS A 149 4.47 8.70 19.80
C CYS A 149 3.24 9.24 20.52
N GLN A 150 2.64 10.33 20.01
CA GLN A 150 1.53 11.02 20.66
C GLN A 150 0.17 10.54 20.17
N LEU A 151 0.08 10.06 18.93
CA LEU A 151 -1.14 9.52 18.36
C LEU A 151 -1.56 8.22 19.06
N THR A 152 -2.85 8.04 19.28
CA THR A 152 -3.45 6.82 19.82
C THR A 152 -4.68 6.43 19.00
N PRO A 153 -5.14 5.17 19.09
CA PRO A 153 -6.38 4.77 18.45
C PRO A 153 -7.54 5.72 18.83
N GLY A 154 -8.33 6.14 17.85
CA GLY A 154 -9.50 7.03 18.05
C GLY A 154 -9.19 8.47 18.53
N CYS A 155 -7.92 8.89 18.59
CA CYS A 155 -7.56 10.22 19.11
C CYS A 155 -8.12 11.39 18.31
N ALA A 156 -8.46 11.18 17.04
CA ALA A 156 -8.94 12.24 16.16
C ALA A 156 -10.41 12.62 16.40
N LYS A 157 -11.21 11.74 17.02
CA LYS A 157 -12.60 12.02 17.43
C LYS A 157 -13.46 12.62 16.30
N GLY A 158 -13.31 12.12 15.08
CA GLY A 158 -14.03 12.64 13.91
C GLY A 158 -13.53 13.98 13.39
N LEU A 159 -12.29 14.38 13.71
CA LEU A 159 -11.60 15.50 13.05
C LEU A 159 -10.79 15.00 11.85
N PRO A 160 -10.70 15.77 10.75
CA PRO A 160 -9.82 15.44 9.63
C PRO A 160 -8.37 15.28 10.07
N LEU A 161 -7.64 14.35 9.44
CA LEU A 161 -6.23 14.07 9.76
C LEU A 161 -5.36 15.34 9.78
N ARG A 162 -5.59 16.28 8.86
CA ARG A 162 -4.87 17.56 8.78
C ARG A 162 -4.95 18.44 10.03
N LEU A 163 -5.98 18.25 10.87
CA LEU A 163 -6.14 18.99 12.13
C LEU A 163 -5.38 18.37 13.29
N LEU A 164 -4.88 17.13 13.14
CA LEU A 164 -4.03 16.48 14.12
C LEU A 164 -2.59 17.00 14.10
N SER A 165 -2.24 17.85 13.12
CA SER A 165 -0.92 18.47 12.94
C SER A 165 -0.51 19.47 14.03
N GLY A 166 -1.25 19.60 15.15
CA GLY A 166 -1.09 20.64 16.18
C GLY A 166 0.21 20.63 17.01
N GLN A 167 1.28 20.00 16.53
CA GLN A 167 2.54 19.75 17.27
C GLN A 167 3.77 20.12 16.42
N GLY A 168 3.71 21.27 15.73
CA GLY A 168 4.85 21.83 15.00
C GLY A 168 5.04 21.32 13.57
N VAL A 169 4.03 20.66 12.99
CA VAL A 169 4.02 20.23 11.59
C VAL A 169 2.87 20.93 10.84
N ASP A 170 3.03 21.14 9.53
CA ASP A 170 1.98 21.79 8.74
C ASP A 170 0.75 20.88 8.54
N THR A 171 -0.36 21.45 8.08
CA THR A 171 -1.63 20.73 7.88
C THR A 171 -1.55 19.65 6.81
N LYS A 172 -0.58 19.72 5.88
CA LYS A 172 -0.35 18.72 4.82
C LYS A 172 0.66 17.66 5.23
N PHE A 173 1.34 17.84 6.37
CA PHE A 173 2.40 16.94 6.81
C PHE A 173 1.90 15.51 6.97
N ILE A 174 0.74 15.31 7.60
CA ILE A 174 0.16 13.98 7.80
C ILE A 174 -0.20 13.36 6.45
N GLU A 175 -0.83 14.13 5.55
CA GLU A 175 -1.21 13.69 4.19
C GLU A 175 0.03 13.25 3.38
N ASN A 176 1.14 14.00 3.47
CA ASN A 176 2.41 13.68 2.79
C ASN A 176 3.19 12.52 3.44
N ASN A 177 2.85 12.16 4.68
CA ASN A 177 3.57 11.16 5.47
C ASN A 177 2.70 9.99 5.93
N ILE A 178 1.51 9.77 5.33
CA ILE A 178 0.59 8.67 5.68
C ILE A 178 1.34 7.35 5.77
N SER A 179 2.07 6.95 4.72
CA SER A 179 2.78 5.66 4.70
C SER A 179 3.84 5.52 5.80
N LEU A 180 4.53 6.60 6.14
CA LEU A 180 5.52 6.61 7.22
C LEU A 180 4.84 6.51 8.59
N LEU A 181 3.79 7.32 8.81
CA LEU A 181 3.02 7.34 10.06
C LEU A 181 2.34 6.00 10.32
N THR A 182 1.74 5.38 9.31
CA THR A 182 1.16 4.03 9.41
C THR A 182 2.21 3.02 9.90
N ARG A 183 3.39 2.99 9.27
CA ARG A 183 4.46 2.04 9.64
C ARG A 183 5.03 2.30 11.04
N LEU A 184 5.10 3.56 11.46
CA LEU A 184 5.51 3.92 12.82
C LEU A 184 4.44 3.49 13.84
N LEU A 185 3.15 3.69 13.53
CA LEU A 185 2.06 3.24 14.40
C LEU A 185 1.97 1.71 14.47
N ASP A 186 2.27 0.99 13.40
CA ASP A 186 2.34 -0.47 13.42
C ASP A 186 3.38 -1.00 14.40
N VAL A 187 4.51 -0.29 14.57
CA VAL A 187 5.52 -0.64 15.58
C VAL A 187 4.97 -0.51 17.00
N ARG A 188 4.08 0.48 17.24
CA ARG A 188 3.48 0.72 18.56
C ARG A 188 2.25 -0.15 18.84
N PHE A 189 1.51 -0.51 17.79
CA PHE A 189 0.21 -1.14 17.88
C PHE A 189 0.14 -2.44 17.06
N SER A 190 1.28 -3.13 16.89
CA SER A 190 1.35 -4.48 16.34
C SER A 190 0.71 -4.69 14.96
N GLY A 191 0.73 -3.67 14.08
CA GLY A 191 0.19 -3.77 12.71
C GLY A 191 -1.24 -3.26 12.50
N GLU A 192 -1.93 -2.89 13.58
CA GLU A 192 -3.34 -2.46 13.54
C GLU A 192 -3.60 -1.23 12.66
N ALA A 193 -2.63 -0.31 12.55
CA ALA A 193 -2.78 0.89 11.75
C ALA A 193 -2.77 0.58 10.24
N SER A 194 -1.98 -0.41 9.81
CA SER A 194 -2.02 -0.93 8.44
C SER A 194 -3.29 -1.75 8.17
N GLU A 195 -3.72 -2.57 9.12
CA GLU A 195 -4.89 -3.44 8.96
C GLU A 195 -6.20 -2.65 8.82
N GLN A 196 -6.41 -1.67 9.69
CA GLN A 196 -7.63 -0.86 9.70
C GLN A 196 -7.57 0.32 8.72
N GLY A 197 -6.36 0.72 8.30
CA GLY A 197 -6.10 1.98 7.62
C GLY A 197 -5.95 3.15 8.59
N LEU A 198 -5.08 4.10 8.26
CA LEU A 198 -4.68 5.19 9.17
C LEU A 198 -5.85 6.06 9.65
N THR A 199 -6.79 6.39 8.76
CA THR A 199 -7.96 7.21 9.07
C THR A 199 -8.87 6.54 10.08
N THR A 200 -9.23 5.27 9.84
CA THR A 200 -10.05 4.43 10.73
C THR A 200 -9.37 4.24 12.07
N PHE A 201 -8.10 3.85 12.05
CA PHE A 201 -7.31 3.59 13.26
C PHE A 201 -7.27 4.80 14.19
N LEU A 202 -7.06 6.00 13.64
CA LEU A 202 -7.04 7.25 14.41
C LEU A 202 -8.45 7.78 14.74
N GLY A 203 -9.51 7.18 14.19
CA GLY A 203 -10.89 7.66 14.31
C GLY A 203 -11.07 9.07 13.73
N ALA A 204 -10.37 9.36 12.63
CA ALA A 204 -10.41 10.66 11.96
C ALA A 204 -11.63 10.77 11.04
N PHE A 205 -12.06 12.00 10.77
CA PHE A 205 -13.05 12.24 9.72
C PHE A 205 -12.45 11.79 8.39
N ASP A 206 -13.13 10.85 7.76
CA ASP A 206 -12.75 10.40 6.45
C ASP A 206 -13.35 11.34 5.40
N GLU A 207 -12.55 12.32 4.95
CA GLU A 207 -12.90 13.14 3.79
C GLU A 207 -13.06 12.31 2.51
N SER A 208 -12.60 11.05 2.49
CA SER A 208 -12.84 10.11 1.39
C SER A 208 -14.17 9.35 1.49
N SER A 209 -14.99 9.62 2.53
CA SER A 209 -16.34 9.08 2.62
C SER A 209 -17.14 9.46 1.37
N HIS A 210 -17.46 8.45 0.57
CA HIS A 210 -18.08 8.64 -0.72
C HIS A 210 -19.49 9.22 -0.55
N TRP A 211 -19.76 10.32 -1.24
CA TRP A 211 -21.05 11.01 -1.14
C TRP A 211 -22.02 10.45 -2.16
N VAL A 212 -23.17 9.98 -1.69
CA VAL A 212 -24.26 9.48 -2.54
C VAL A 212 -25.46 10.41 -2.48
N LEU A 213 -26.23 10.43 -3.57
CA LEU A 213 -27.49 11.14 -3.66
C LEU A 213 -28.64 10.22 -3.25
N VAL A 214 -29.38 10.59 -2.21
CA VAL A 214 -30.54 9.84 -1.71
C VAL A 214 -31.82 10.57 -2.11
N VAL A 215 -32.73 9.86 -2.76
CA VAL A 215 -33.97 10.41 -3.32
C VAL A 215 -35.16 9.49 -2.97
N PRO A 216 -36.19 9.99 -2.26
CA PRO A 216 -37.42 9.23 -2.08
C PRO A 216 -38.23 9.22 -3.38
N LEU A 217 -38.58 8.04 -3.88
CA LEU A 217 -39.41 7.88 -5.09
C LEU A 217 -40.91 7.85 -4.79
N SER A 218 -41.30 7.87 -3.52
CA SER A 218 -42.67 8.20 -3.08
C SER A 218 -42.67 9.29 -2.01
N PRO A 219 -43.71 10.15 -1.96
CA PRO A 219 -43.83 11.19 -0.94
C PRO A 219 -43.82 10.62 0.48
N GLY A 220 -43.25 11.36 1.42
CA GLY A 220 -43.32 11.06 2.87
C GLY A 220 -42.28 10.09 3.42
N LEU A 221 -41.43 9.48 2.57
CA LEU A 221 -40.36 8.58 3.04
C LEU A 221 -39.21 9.34 3.73
N LEU A 222 -38.87 10.52 3.22
CA LEU A 222 -37.82 11.38 3.74
C LEU A 222 -38.35 12.81 3.91
N PRO A 223 -37.80 13.60 4.87
CA PRO A 223 -38.18 15.00 5.05
C PRO A 223 -37.71 15.91 3.90
N PHE A 224 -36.88 15.39 2.99
CA PHE A 224 -36.32 16.11 1.85
C PHE A 224 -36.67 15.42 0.54
N LYS A 225 -36.81 16.20 -0.54
CA LYS A 225 -36.99 15.65 -1.91
C LYS A 225 -35.74 15.00 -2.48
N LYS A 226 -34.57 15.39 -1.97
CA LYS A 226 -33.25 14.80 -2.24
C LYS A 226 -32.28 15.28 -1.17
N CYS A 227 -31.34 14.45 -0.76
CA CYS A 227 -30.23 14.83 0.12
C CYS A 227 -28.95 14.13 -0.33
N ARG A 228 -27.79 14.70 0.00
CA ARG A 228 -26.51 13.98 -0.10
C ARG A 228 -26.13 13.52 1.30
N VAL A 229 -25.71 12.27 1.40
CA VAL A 229 -25.17 11.67 2.63
C VAL A 229 -23.92 10.88 2.26
N THR A 230 -23.11 10.55 3.25
CA THR A 230 -21.97 9.64 3.05
C THR A 230 -22.43 8.18 3.07
N THR A 231 -21.71 7.29 2.40
CA THR A 231 -21.93 5.84 2.49
C THR A 231 -21.79 5.32 3.92
N ALA A 232 -20.91 5.92 4.73
CA ALA A 232 -20.78 5.63 6.16
C ALA A 232 -22.04 5.99 6.96
N GLU A 233 -22.58 7.21 6.79
CA GLU A 233 -23.83 7.62 7.41
C GLU A 233 -25.01 6.75 6.96
N LEU A 234 -25.04 6.42 5.67
CA LEU A 234 -26.06 5.55 5.08
C LEU A 234 -26.02 4.13 5.66
N ALA A 235 -24.82 3.59 5.94
CA ALA A 235 -24.65 2.29 6.58
C ALA A 235 -25.24 2.25 8.00
N GLU A 236 -25.33 3.38 8.70
CA GLU A 236 -25.86 3.46 10.07
C GLU A 236 -27.31 3.96 10.13
N THR A 237 -27.86 4.42 9.00
CA THR A 237 -29.18 5.07 8.95
C THR A 237 -30.28 4.08 8.61
N ILE A 238 -31.28 3.97 9.49
CA ILE A 238 -32.49 3.19 9.21
C ILE A 238 -33.33 3.92 8.16
N LEU A 239 -33.41 3.35 6.97
CA LEU A 239 -34.28 3.84 5.89
C LEU A 239 -35.73 3.39 6.12
N THR A 240 -36.66 4.32 5.99
CA THR A 240 -38.11 4.10 6.20
C THR A 240 -38.74 3.23 5.11
N ALA A 241 -38.20 3.27 3.89
CA ALA A 241 -38.70 2.52 2.75
C ALA A 241 -38.45 1.01 2.88
N SER A 242 -39.34 0.16 2.38
CA SER A 242 -39.06 -1.29 2.29
C SER A 242 -38.18 -1.65 1.09
N ARG A 243 -38.09 -0.77 0.08
CA ARG A 243 -37.31 -0.98 -1.14
C ARG A 243 -36.20 0.04 -1.30
N VAL A 244 -35.03 -0.42 -1.72
CA VAL A 244 -33.85 0.41 -1.98
C VAL A 244 -33.34 0.15 -3.39
N LEU A 245 -33.33 1.18 -4.21
CA LEU A 245 -32.80 1.12 -5.58
C LEU A 245 -31.42 1.77 -5.62
N VAL A 246 -30.38 0.98 -5.86
CA VAL A 246 -28.99 1.41 -5.92
C VAL A 246 -28.62 1.64 -7.38
N ILE A 247 -28.15 2.85 -7.70
CA ILE A 247 -27.85 3.26 -9.07
C ILE A 247 -26.42 3.78 -9.13
N GLU A 248 -25.64 3.27 -10.08
CA GLU A 248 -24.24 3.68 -10.23
C GLU A 248 -24.11 5.17 -10.59
N ASN A 249 -24.83 5.65 -11.62
CA ASN A 249 -24.73 7.03 -12.06
C ASN A 249 -25.85 7.94 -11.51
N GLU A 250 -25.47 9.09 -10.93
CA GLU A 250 -26.41 10.12 -10.48
C GLU A 250 -27.21 10.75 -11.62
N GLN A 251 -26.66 10.76 -12.83
CA GLN A 251 -27.32 11.36 -13.99
C GLN A 251 -28.60 10.63 -14.33
N CYS A 252 -28.75 9.35 -14.00
CA CYS A 252 -29.95 8.55 -14.23
C CYS A 252 -31.19 8.98 -13.41
N LEU A 253 -31.05 9.94 -12.47
CA LEU A 253 -32.18 10.44 -11.68
C LEU A 253 -33.39 10.88 -12.53
N HIS A 254 -33.14 11.48 -13.70
CA HIS A 254 -34.21 11.96 -14.58
C HIS A 254 -35.07 10.85 -15.18
N GLN A 255 -34.61 9.60 -15.14
CA GLN A 255 -35.31 8.43 -15.69
C GLN A 255 -36.18 7.71 -14.65
N LEU A 256 -36.06 8.09 -13.36
CA LEU A 256 -36.73 7.38 -12.28
C LEU A 256 -38.22 7.77 -12.19
N PRO A 257 -39.15 6.81 -12.31
CA PRO A 257 -40.56 7.07 -12.09
C PRO A 257 -40.86 7.18 -10.59
N VAL A 258 -42.08 7.62 -10.29
CA VAL A 258 -42.64 7.49 -8.93
C VAL A 258 -42.84 6.01 -8.63
N LEU A 259 -42.19 5.51 -7.58
CA LEU A 259 -42.26 4.13 -7.11
C LEU A 259 -42.68 4.11 -5.64
N SER A 260 -43.70 3.32 -5.31
CA SER A 260 -44.22 3.21 -3.95
C SER A 260 -43.17 2.63 -3.00
N ASP A 261 -43.00 3.25 -1.84
CA ASP A 261 -42.20 2.72 -0.75
C ASP A 261 -40.76 2.38 -1.16
N THR A 262 -40.17 3.25 -1.99
CA THR A 262 -38.84 3.07 -2.59
C THR A 262 -37.98 4.31 -2.39
N ILE A 263 -36.75 4.12 -1.93
CA ILE A 263 -35.69 5.14 -1.93
C ILE A 263 -34.64 4.76 -2.97
N ALA A 264 -34.27 5.71 -3.83
CA ALA A 264 -33.14 5.57 -4.73
C ALA A 264 -31.86 6.17 -4.10
N ILE A 265 -30.75 5.46 -4.27
CA ILE A 265 -29.41 5.85 -3.82
C ILE A 265 -28.54 5.84 -5.06
N LEU A 266 -28.13 7.02 -5.50
CA LEU A 266 -27.42 7.20 -6.75
C LEU A 266 -25.98 7.64 -6.51
N GLY A 267 -25.11 7.29 -7.45
CA GLY A 267 -23.73 7.77 -7.46
C GLY A 267 -22.80 6.89 -6.66
N CYS A 268 -23.12 5.63 -6.37
CA CYS A 268 -22.33 4.78 -5.46
C CYS A 268 -20.89 4.50 -5.94
N GLY A 269 -20.62 4.64 -7.25
CA GLY A 269 -19.29 4.39 -7.80
C GLY A 269 -18.70 3.05 -7.36
N LEU A 270 -17.42 3.06 -6.94
CA LEU A 270 -16.73 1.86 -6.46
C LEU A 270 -17.04 1.50 -4.99
N ASP A 271 -17.76 2.37 -4.27
CA ASP A 271 -18.05 2.20 -2.84
C ASP A 271 -19.42 1.56 -2.62
N VAL A 272 -19.43 0.22 -2.71
CA VAL A 272 -20.61 -0.62 -2.49
C VAL A 272 -20.54 -1.41 -1.17
N GLN A 273 -19.50 -1.22 -0.35
CA GLN A 273 -19.29 -2.00 0.87
C GLN A 273 -20.38 -1.75 1.92
N TRP A 274 -20.92 -0.53 1.97
CA TRP A 274 -22.02 -0.16 2.87
C TRP A 274 -23.27 -1.04 2.68
N LEU A 275 -23.42 -1.72 1.53
CA LEU A 275 -24.50 -2.67 1.28
C LEU A 275 -24.47 -3.89 2.21
N SER A 276 -23.39 -4.15 2.93
CA SER A 276 -23.33 -5.22 3.94
C SER A 276 -23.98 -4.82 5.27
N SER A 277 -24.43 -3.57 5.44
CA SER A 277 -24.99 -3.11 6.71
C SER A 277 -26.31 -3.79 7.08
N SER A 278 -26.47 -4.14 8.36
CA SER A 278 -27.70 -4.75 8.87
C SER A 278 -28.94 -3.87 8.73
N VAL A 279 -28.80 -2.56 8.49
CA VAL A 279 -29.94 -1.65 8.25
C VAL A 279 -30.73 -2.02 6.97
N LEU A 280 -30.13 -2.82 6.09
CA LEU A 280 -30.74 -3.30 4.84
C LEU A 280 -31.27 -4.74 4.93
N ASP A 281 -31.19 -5.43 6.08
CA ASP A 281 -31.52 -6.86 6.19
C ASP A 281 -32.98 -7.19 5.82
N GLU A 282 -33.91 -6.29 6.15
CA GLU A 282 -35.34 -6.45 5.84
C GLU A 282 -35.76 -5.67 4.58
N LYS A 283 -34.80 -5.20 3.78
CA LYS A 283 -35.06 -4.37 2.59
C LYS A 283 -34.94 -5.18 1.31
N HIS A 284 -35.82 -4.89 0.35
CA HIS A 284 -35.68 -5.38 -1.01
C HIS A 284 -34.72 -4.45 -1.77
N VAL A 285 -33.56 -4.95 -2.14
CA VAL A 285 -32.48 -4.14 -2.74
C VAL A 285 -32.31 -4.51 -4.19
N ALA A 286 -32.31 -3.51 -5.07
CA ALA A 286 -31.95 -3.66 -6.47
C ALA A 286 -30.72 -2.84 -6.81
N TYR A 287 -29.95 -3.32 -7.79
CA TYR A 287 -28.80 -2.67 -8.38
C TYR A 287 -29.03 -2.42 -9.87
N TRP A 288 -28.71 -1.21 -10.31
CA TRP A 288 -28.68 -0.80 -11.70
C TRP A 288 -27.37 -0.04 -11.97
N GLY A 289 -26.51 -0.61 -12.81
CA GLY A 289 -25.25 -0.01 -13.29
C GLY A 289 -25.16 -0.03 -14.81
N ASP A 290 -24.01 0.42 -15.34
CA ASP A 290 -23.69 0.37 -16.77
C ASP A 290 -23.65 -1.09 -17.27
N MET A 291 -24.05 -1.31 -18.53
CA MET A 291 -23.84 -2.61 -19.19
C MET A 291 -22.45 -2.64 -19.82
N ASP A 292 -21.44 -2.80 -18.98
CA ASP A 292 -20.04 -2.99 -19.34
C ASP A 292 -19.31 -3.90 -18.33
N SER A 293 -17.99 -4.04 -18.45
CA SER A 293 -17.22 -4.88 -17.55
C SER A 293 -17.06 -4.29 -16.14
N TRP A 294 -17.14 -2.96 -15.99
CA TRP A 294 -17.05 -2.29 -14.69
C TRP A 294 -18.37 -2.35 -13.92
N GLY A 295 -19.50 -2.09 -14.58
CA GLY A 295 -20.83 -2.19 -13.99
C GLY A 295 -21.12 -3.60 -13.49
N LEU A 296 -20.78 -4.63 -14.28
CA LEU A 296 -20.90 -6.02 -13.81
C LEU A 296 -19.90 -6.38 -12.69
N LEU A 297 -18.68 -5.82 -12.69
CA LEU A 297 -17.79 -5.98 -11.53
C LEU A 297 -18.38 -5.35 -10.27
N MET A 298 -19.04 -4.19 -10.39
CA MET A 298 -19.69 -3.53 -9.25
C MET A 298 -20.91 -4.32 -8.77
N LEU A 299 -21.71 -4.87 -9.68
CA LEU A 299 -22.80 -5.79 -9.34
C LEU A 299 -22.28 -7.02 -8.58
N ALA A 300 -21.17 -7.62 -9.03
CA ALA A 300 -20.57 -8.77 -8.35
C ALA A 300 -20.17 -8.43 -6.90
N ARG A 301 -19.52 -7.27 -6.71
CA ARG A 301 -19.16 -6.76 -5.37
C ARG A 301 -20.39 -6.48 -4.51
N ALA A 302 -21.41 -5.84 -5.08
CA ALA A 302 -22.66 -5.58 -4.40
C ALA A 302 -23.35 -6.89 -3.97
N ARG A 303 -23.34 -7.93 -4.82
CA ARG A 303 -23.89 -9.24 -4.51
C ARG A 303 -23.09 -9.99 -3.44
N CYS A 304 -21.77 -9.85 -3.42
CA CYS A 304 -20.93 -10.35 -2.32
C CYS A 304 -21.29 -9.70 -0.97
N CYS A 305 -21.62 -8.41 -0.96
CA CYS A 305 -22.10 -7.72 0.24
C CYS A 305 -23.55 -8.09 0.59
N ARG A 306 -24.41 -8.30 -0.42
CA ARG A 306 -25.84 -8.57 -0.27
C ARG A 306 -26.29 -9.63 -1.30
N PRO A 307 -26.26 -10.92 -0.95
CA PRO A 307 -26.58 -12.00 -1.91
C PRO A 307 -27.99 -11.93 -2.50
N THR A 308 -28.93 -11.32 -1.78
CA THR A 308 -30.35 -11.15 -2.17
C THR A 308 -30.61 -9.95 -3.09
N ILE A 309 -29.56 -9.28 -3.59
CA ILE A 309 -29.72 -8.11 -4.46
C ILE A 309 -30.24 -8.51 -5.85
N ASP A 310 -31.20 -7.75 -6.38
CA ASP A 310 -31.67 -7.93 -7.76
C ASP A 310 -30.85 -7.09 -8.73
N ALA A 311 -30.41 -7.66 -9.84
CA ALA A 311 -29.85 -6.88 -10.95
C ALA A 311 -30.98 -6.48 -11.89
N ILE A 312 -31.18 -5.17 -12.11
CA ILE A 312 -32.21 -4.66 -13.02
C ILE A 312 -31.52 -3.94 -14.19
N LEU A 313 -32.09 -4.10 -15.39
CA LEU A 313 -31.65 -3.43 -16.62
C LEU A 313 -30.23 -3.80 -17.09
N MET A 314 -29.62 -4.83 -16.50
CA MET A 314 -28.26 -5.31 -16.81
C MET A 314 -28.28 -6.73 -17.37
N ASN A 315 -28.90 -6.92 -18.54
CA ASN A 315 -28.95 -8.24 -19.19
C ASN A 315 -28.63 -8.16 -20.68
N ARG A 316 -28.29 -9.33 -21.24
CA ARG A 316 -27.88 -9.45 -22.63
C ARG A 316 -28.99 -9.08 -23.61
N GLU A 317 -30.24 -9.43 -23.32
CA GLU A 317 -31.37 -9.14 -24.20
C GLU A 317 -31.59 -7.63 -24.39
N LEU A 318 -31.41 -6.85 -23.32
CA LEU A 318 -31.46 -5.39 -23.36
C LEU A 318 -30.24 -4.82 -24.08
N PHE A 319 -29.05 -5.34 -23.78
CA PHE A 319 -27.83 -4.91 -24.47
C PHE A 319 -27.94 -5.10 -25.98
N ASP A 320 -28.27 -6.30 -26.45
CA ASP A 320 -28.36 -6.61 -27.87
C ASP A 320 -29.40 -5.74 -28.59
N ARG A 321 -30.47 -5.34 -27.88
CA ARG A 321 -31.52 -4.46 -28.43
C ARG A 321 -31.04 -3.03 -28.66
N TYR A 322 -30.20 -2.48 -27.77
CA TYR A 322 -29.82 -1.07 -27.81
C TYR A 322 -28.36 -0.83 -28.24
N ALA A 323 -27.54 -1.87 -28.26
CA ALA A 323 -26.13 -1.78 -28.61
C ALA A 323 -25.88 -1.21 -30.01
N ILE A 324 -26.75 -1.52 -30.97
CA ILE A 324 -26.61 -1.05 -32.35
C ILE A 324 -26.63 0.48 -32.49
N HIS A 325 -27.24 1.20 -31.54
CA HIS A 325 -27.37 2.65 -31.58
C HIS A 325 -26.47 3.36 -30.57
N SER A 326 -26.12 2.69 -29.47
CA SER A 326 -25.55 3.36 -28.30
C SER A 326 -24.35 2.64 -27.68
N ALA A 327 -24.00 1.43 -28.11
CA ALA A 327 -22.81 0.75 -27.58
C ALA A 327 -21.53 1.32 -28.17
N VAL A 328 -20.54 1.50 -27.30
CA VAL A 328 -19.23 2.05 -27.62
C VAL A 328 -18.12 1.08 -27.23
N PRO A 329 -16.90 1.23 -27.78
CA PRO A 329 -15.73 0.51 -27.30
C PRO A 329 -15.43 0.83 -25.83
N GLU A 330 -15.09 -0.19 -25.06
CA GLU A 330 -14.62 -0.03 -23.68
C GLU A 330 -13.09 0.16 -23.68
N PRO A 331 -12.55 1.33 -23.28
CA PRO A 331 -11.12 1.60 -23.39
C PRO A 331 -10.26 0.69 -22.51
N ILE A 332 -10.76 0.38 -21.30
CA ILE A 332 -10.10 -0.45 -20.30
C ILE A 332 -11.16 -1.33 -19.65
N LYS A 333 -10.98 -2.65 -19.80
CA LYS A 333 -11.83 -3.66 -19.15
C LYS A 333 -11.43 -3.80 -17.68
N ALA A 334 -12.40 -4.15 -16.84
CA ALA A 334 -12.22 -4.22 -15.39
C ALA A 334 -11.23 -5.32 -14.97
N GLN A 335 -11.38 -6.53 -15.50
CA GLN A 335 -10.47 -7.66 -15.26
C GLN A 335 -10.67 -8.75 -16.33
N GLU A 336 -9.67 -9.63 -16.52
CA GLU A 336 -9.79 -10.75 -17.47
C GLU A 336 -10.63 -11.91 -16.90
N ALA A 337 -10.50 -12.17 -15.60
CA ALA A 337 -11.25 -13.21 -14.91
C ALA A 337 -12.69 -12.74 -14.65
N ILE A 338 -13.65 -13.68 -14.69
CA ILE A 338 -15.04 -13.40 -14.31
C ILE A 338 -15.06 -13.00 -12.83
N PRO A 339 -15.69 -11.86 -12.46
CA PRO A 339 -15.80 -11.45 -11.07
C PRO A 339 -16.52 -12.47 -10.18
N ASP A 340 -15.94 -12.72 -9.01
CA ASP A 340 -16.56 -13.52 -7.97
C ASP A 340 -17.84 -12.82 -7.48
N GLY A 341 -18.96 -13.53 -7.51
CA GLY A 341 -20.27 -13.00 -7.12
C GLY A 341 -21.25 -12.80 -8.28
N LEU A 342 -20.84 -12.93 -9.54
CA LEU A 342 -21.80 -12.99 -10.65
C LEU A 342 -22.50 -14.35 -10.69
N ILE A 343 -23.81 -14.35 -10.99
CA ILE A 343 -24.53 -15.60 -11.32
C ILE A 343 -24.18 -16.06 -12.74
N ASN A 344 -24.58 -17.27 -13.12
CA ASN A 344 -24.21 -17.87 -14.41
C ASN A 344 -24.61 -16.98 -15.61
N GLU A 345 -25.83 -16.45 -15.61
CA GLU A 345 -26.33 -15.58 -16.68
C GLU A 345 -25.52 -14.27 -16.78
N GLU A 346 -25.15 -13.68 -15.63
CA GLU A 346 -24.34 -12.46 -15.57
C GLU A 346 -22.88 -12.71 -15.96
N ALA A 347 -22.33 -13.86 -15.57
CA ALA A 347 -20.98 -14.29 -15.96
C ALA A 347 -20.88 -14.54 -17.48
N ASP A 348 -21.92 -15.11 -18.08
CA ASP A 348 -22.04 -15.28 -19.52
C ASP A 348 -22.14 -13.92 -20.22
N PHE A 349 -22.91 -12.99 -19.67
CA PHE A 349 -23.01 -11.63 -20.17
C PHE A 349 -21.68 -10.87 -20.04
N TYR A 350 -20.94 -11.03 -18.94
CA TYR A 350 -19.59 -10.47 -18.75
C TYR A 350 -18.62 -10.93 -19.84
N ARG A 351 -18.60 -12.23 -20.13
CA ARG A 351 -17.77 -12.80 -21.21
C ARG A 351 -18.16 -12.26 -22.58
N TYR A 352 -19.46 -12.05 -22.81
CA TYR A 352 -19.95 -11.48 -24.05
C TYR A 352 -19.48 -10.01 -24.22
N LEU A 353 -19.64 -9.18 -23.20
CA LEU A 353 -19.20 -7.78 -23.24
C LEU A 353 -17.69 -7.65 -23.43
N THR A 354 -16.91 -8.41 -22.66
CA THR A 354 -15.44 -8.39 -22.74
C THR A 354 -14.87 -8.97 -24.04
N SER A 355 -15.63 -9.73 -24.82
CA SER A 355 -15.22 -10.20 -26.16
C SER A 355 -15.74 -9.33 -27.30
N SER A 356 -16.70 -8.43 -27.03
CA SER A 356 -17.27 -7.51 -28.01
C SER A 356 -16.34 -6.31 -28.29
N PRO A 357 -16.23 -5.83 -29.55
CA PRO A 357 -15.49 -4.60 -29.87
C PRO A 357 -16.18 -3.34 -29.33
N CYS A 358 -17.52 -3.34 -29.24
CA CYS A 358 -18.31 -2.31 -28.60
C CYS A 358 -19.05 -2.94 -27.42
N GLY A 359 -18.31 -3.22 -26.34
CA GLY A 359 -18.79 -3.95 -25.16
C GLY A 359 -19.34 -3.07 -24.04
N ARG A 360 -19.60 -1.77 -24.28
CA ARG A 360 -20.08 -0.85 -23.26
C ARG A 360 -21.35 -0.13 -23.71
N LEU A 361 -22.38 -0.15 -22.87
CA LEU A 361 -23.62 0.62 -23.03
C LEU A 361 -23.97 1.33 -21.71
N GLU A 362 -23.91 2.67 -21.71
CA GLU A 362 -24.15 3.48 -20.52
C GLU A 362 -25.64 3.54 -20.15
N GLN A 363 -25.93 3.61 -18.85
CA GLN A 363 -27.30 3.62 -18.31
C GLN A 363 -28.17 4.72 -18.95
N GLU A 364 -27.60 5.90 -19.21
CA GLU A 364 -28.32 7.06 -19.73
C GLU A 364 -28.97 6.81 -21.10
N PHE A 365 -28.45 5.87 -21.87
CA PHE A 365 -28.91 5.59 -23.23
C PHE A 365 -30.09 4.61 -23.30
N LEU A 366 -30.53 4.06 -22.17
CA LEU A 366 -31.75 3.26 -22.14
C LEU A 366 -32.99 4.16 -22.30
N PRO A 367 -33.99 3.76 -23.12
CA PRO A 367 -35.21 4.55 -23.26
C PRO A 367 -35.98 4.63 -21.93
N ALA A 368 -36.41 5.83 -21.55
CA ALA A 368 -37.11 6.08 -20.28
C ALA A 368 -38.32 5.15 -20.04
N ARG A 369 -39.07 4.82 -21.10
CA ARG A 369 -40.20 3.88 -21.02
C ARG A 369 -39.77 2.47 -20.58
N VAL A 370 -38.62 1.99 -21.06
CA VAL A 370 -38.10 0.66 -20.74
C VAL A 370 -37.63 0.63 -19.29
N VAL A 371 -36.93 1.68 -18.87
CA VAL A 371 -36.54 1.88 -17.47
C VAL A 371 -37.76 1.88 -16.55
N GLU A 372 -38.80 2.66 -16.90
CA GLU A 372 -40.04 2.71 -16.13
C GLU A 372 -40.75 1.35 -16.04
N GLU A 373 -40.89 0.64 -17.16
CA GLU A 373 -41.52 -0.68 -17.20
C GLU A 373 -40.75 -1.71 -16.36
N SER A 374 -39.41 -1.74 -16.45
CA SER A 374 -38.57 -2.65 -15.66
C SER A 374 -38.61 -2.33 -14.17
N LEU A 375 -38.53 -1.06 -13.78
CA LEU A 375 -38.57 -0.67 -12.37
C LEU A 375 -39.94 -0.93 -11.74
N LYS A 376 -41.04 -0.78 -12.49
CA LYS A 376 -42.37 -1.15 -12.02
C LYS A 376 -42.57 -2.66 -11.89
N ALA A 377 -41.95 -3.45 -12.77
CA ALA A 377 -42.01 -4.91 -12.71
C ALA A 377 -41.25 -5.50 -11.51
N TRP A 378 -40.29 -4.74 -10.96
CA TRP A 378 -39.53 -5.11 -9.77
C TRP A 378 -40.29 -4.85 -8.44
N LEU A 379 -41.30 -3.98 -8.44
CA LEU A 379 -42.11 -3.69 -7.25
C LEU A 379 -42.94 -4.90 -6.82
#